data_AF-P13796-F1
#
_entry.id   AF-P13796-F1
#
_cell.length_a   1.000
_cell.length_b   1.000
_cell.length_c   1.000
_cell.angle_alpha   90.00
_cell.angle_beta   90.00
_cell.angle_gamma   90.00
#
_symmetry.space_group_name_H-M   'P 1'
#
loop_
_entity.id
_entity.type
_entity.pdbx_description
1 polymer ?
#
loop_
_entity_poly.entity_id
_entity_poly.type
_entity_poly.pdbx_seq_one_letter_code
_entity_poly.pdbx_strand_id
1 'polypeptide(L)'
;MARGSVSDEEMMELREAFAKVDTDGNGYISFNELNDLFKAACLPLPGYRVREITENLMATGDLDQDGRISFDEFIKIFHGLKSTDVAKTFRKAINKKEGICAIGGTSEQSSVGTQHSYSEEEKYAFVNWINKALENDPDCRHVIPMNPNTNDLFNAVGDGIVLCKMINLSVPDTIDERTINKKKLTPFTIQENLNLALNSASAIGCHVVNIGAEDLKEGKPYLVLGLLWQVIKIGLFADIELSRNEALIALLREGESLEDLMKLSPEELLLRWANYHLENAGCNKIGNFSTDIKDSKAYYHLLEQVAPKGDEEGVPAVVIDMSGLREKDDIQRAECMLQQAERLGCRQFVTATDVVRGNPKLNLAFIANLFNRYPALHKPENQDIDWGALEGETREERTFRNWMNSLGVNPRVNHLYSDLSDALVIFQLYEKIKVPVDWNRVNKPPYPKLGGNMKKLENCNYAVELGKNQAKFSLVGIGGQDLNEGNRTLTLALIWQLMRRYTLNILEEIGGGQKVNDDIIVNWVNETLREAKKSSSISSFKDPKISTSLPVLDLIDAIQPGSINYDLLKTENLNDDEKLNNAKYAISMARKIGARVYALPEDLVEVNPKMVMTVFACLMGKGMKRV
;
A
#
# COMPACT_ATOMS: atom_id res chain seq x y z
N MET A 1 -46.94 -15.47 21.45
CA MET A 1 -45.75 -14.95 20.72
C MET A 1 -46.24 -13.84 19.81
N ALA A 2 -46.09 -12.59 20.21
CA ALA A 2 -46.49 -11.47 19.36
C ALA A 2 -45.45 -11.32 18.24
N ARG A 3 -45.84 -11.56 16.98
CA ARG A 3 -45.08 -11.07 15.82
C ARG A 3 -45.15 -9.55 15.91
N GLY A 4 -44.09 -8.91 16.40
CA GLY A 4 -43.98 -7.46 16.33
C GLY A 4 -44.05 -7.07 14.86
N SER A 5 -45.06 -6.27 14.50
CA SER A 5 -45.11 -5.64 13.18
C SER A 5 -43.90 -4.71 13.07
N VAL A 6 -43.05 -4.94 12.06
CA VAL A 6 -41.99 -4.01 11.66
C VAL A 6 -42.64 -2.64 11.42
N SER A 7 -42.05 -1.56 11.94
CA SER A 7 -42.59 -0.20 11.72
C SER A 7 -42.38 0.24 10.26
N ASP A 8 -43.17 1.20 9.77
CA ASP A 8 -43.00 1.71 8.40
C ASP A 8 -41.60 2.33 8.18
N GLU A 9 -41.04 2.97 9.20
CA GLU A 9 -39.66 3.51 9.19
C GLU A 9 -38.61 2.39 9.08
N GLU A 10 -38.73 1.35 9.92
CA GLU A 10 -37.81 0.20 9.88
C GLU A 10 -37.92 -0.56 8.55
N MET A 11 -39.13 -0.64 7.99
CA MET A 11 -39.36 -1.22 6.67
C MET A 11 -38.67 -0.42 5.55
N MET A 12 -38.65 0.91 5.67
CA MET A 12 -37.95 1.79 4.73
C MET A 12 -36.43 1.59 4.81
N GLU A 13 -35.87 1.54 6.02
CA GLU A 13 -34.44 1.26 6.25
C GLU A 13 -34.03 -0.11 5.68
N LEU A 14 -34.86 -1.14 5.87
CA LEU A 14 -34.61 -2.48 5.33
C LEU A 14 -34.64 -2.50 3.80
N ARG A 15 -35.54 -1.75 3.16
CA ARG A 15 -35.59 -1.63 1.69
C ARG A 15 -34.35 -0.90 1.15
N GLU A 16 -33.93 0.17 1.80
CA GLU A 16 -32.71 0.88 1.43
C GLU A 16 -31.47 0.00 1.61
N ALA A 17 -31.40 -0.75 2.72
CA ALA A 17 -30.33 -1.70 2.98
C ALA A 17 -30.30 -2.83 1.94
N PHE A 18 -31.46 -3.35 1.53
CA PHE A 18 -31.56 -4.37 0.49
C PHE A 18 -31.12 -3.84 -0.87
N ALA A 19 -31.63 -2.68 -1.30
CA ALA A 19 -31.26 -2.02 -2.55
C ALA A 19 -29.78 -1.62 -2.60
N LYS A 20 -29.14 -1.42 -1.44
CA LYS A 20 -27.68 -1.24 -1.36
C LYS A 20 -26.91 -2.51 -1.72
N VAL A 21 -27.48 -3.71 -1.59
CA VAL A 21 -26.79 -4.98 -1.86
C VAL A 21 -27.23 -5.57 -3.20
N ASP A 22 -28.52 -5.50 -3.54
CA ASP A 22 -29.09 -5.85 -4.85
C ASP A 22 -28.70 -4.78 -5.88
N THR A 23 -27.52 -4.96 -6.47
CA THR A 23 -26.87 -3.96 -7.34
C THR A 23 -27.35 -4.00 -8.78
N ASP A 24 -27.90 -5.13 -9.23
CA ASP A 24 -28.52 -5.24 -10.56
C ASP A 24 -30.02 -4.91 -10.53
N GLY A 25 -30.61 -4.79 -9.34
CA GLY A 25 -32.00 -4.40 -9.12
C GLY A 25 -32.99 -5.49 -9.51
N ASN A 26 -32.56 -6.76 -9.55
CA ASN A 26 -33.40 -7.87 -9.95
C ASN A 26 -34.39 -8.32 -8.85
N GLY A 27 -34.28 -7.76 -7.64
CA GLY A 27 -35.10 -8.08 -6.47
C GLY A 27 -34.54 -9.18 -5.57
N TYR A 28 -33.32 -9.66 -5.84
CA TYR A 28 -32.64 -10.73 -5.12
C TYR A 28 -31.17 -10.38 -4.89
N ILE A 29 -30.61 -10.84 -3.78
CA ILE A 29 -29.18 -10.70 -3.48
C ILE A 29 -28.48 -12.02 -3.81
N SER A 30 -27.53 -11.97 -4.74
CA SER A 30 -26.70 -13.12 -5.11
C SER A 30 -25.45 -13.26 -4.24
N PHE A 31 -24.79 -14.43 -4.31
CA PHE A 31 -23.49 -14.68 -3.68
C PHE A 31 -22.44 -13.64 -4.11
N ASN A 32 -22.43 -13.25 -5.38
CA ASN A 32 -21.45 -12.30 -5.92
C ASN A 32 -21.66 -10.90 -5.33
N GLU A 33 -22.90 -10.47 -5.19
CA GLU A 33 -23.25 -9.16 -4.63
C GLU A 33 -22.92 -9.05 -3.14
N LEU A 34 -23.12 -10.12 -2.37
CA LEU A 34 -22.63 -10.18 -0.99
C LEU A 34 -21.10 -10.08 -0.93
N ASN A 35 -20.40 -10.82 -1.78
CA ASN A 35 -18.94 -10.80 -1.83
C ASN A 35 -18.42 -9.40 -2.19
N ASP A 36 -19.06 -8.74 -3.16
CA ASP A 36 -18.71 -7.40 -3.60
C ASP A 36 -19.05 -6.33 -2.56
N LEU A 37 -20.16 -6.48 -1.81
CA LEU A 37 -20.46 -5.65 -0.64
C LEU A 37 -19.31 -5.67 0.36
N PHE A 38 -18.80 -6.85 0.73
CA PHE A 38 -17.73 -6.97 1.72
C PHE A 38 -16.38 -6.42 1.22
N LYS A 39 -16.09 -6.57 -0.08
CA LYS A 39 -14.93 -5.92 -0.71
C LYS A 39 -15.07 -4.39 -0.71
N ALA A 40 -16.23 -3.88 -1.11
CA ALA A 40 -16.52 -2.46 -1.20
C ALA A 40 -16.54 -1.78 0.18
N ALA A 41 -17.03 -2.47 1.21
CA ALA A 41 -17.06 -1.94 2.58
C ALA A 41 -15.67 -1.75 3.20
N CYS A 42 -14.58 -2.17 2.53
CA CYS A 42 -13.19 -2.00 2.99
C CYS A 42 -13.05 -2.36 4.49
N LEU A 43 -13.66 -3.48 4.88
CA LEU A 43 -13.45 -4.07 6.18
C LEU A 43 -12.08 -4.77 6.18
N PRO A 44 -11.31 -4.73 7.27
CA PRO A 44 -10.01 -5.41 7.37
C PRO A 44 -10.22 -6.93 7.48
N LEU A 45 -10.76 -7.53 6.42
CA LEU A 45 -11.08 -8.95 6.35
C LEU A 45 -10.23 -9.57 5.23
N PRO A 46 -9.44 -10.62 5.52
CA PRO A 46 -8.74 -11.36 4.48
C PRO A 46 -9.76 -12.03 3.54
N GLY A 47 -9.37 -12.27 2.28
CA GLY A 47 -10.29 -12.78 1.25
C GLY A 47 -11.01 -14.08 1.62
N TYR A 48 -10.38 -14.96 2.42
CA TYR A 48 -11.03 -16.17 2.91
C TYR A 48 -12.13 -15.88 3.95
N ARG A 49 -11.97 -14.86 4.82
CA ARG A 49 -13.01 -14.45 5.78
C ARG A 49 -14.21 -13.87 5.06
N VAL A 50 -13.99 -13.09 4.02
CA VAL A 50 -15.08 -12.56 3.17
C VAL A 50 -15.88 -13.73 2.58
N ARG A 51 -15.18 -14.74 2.04
CA ARG A 51 -15.83 -15.94 1.50
C ARG A 51 -16.61 -16.72 2.56
N GLU A 52 -16.00 -16.99 3.72
CA GLU A 52 -16.64 -17.70 4.85
C GLU A 52 -17.91 -16.99 5.34
N ILE A 53 -17.85 -15.66 5.49
CA ILE A 53 -19.00 -14.84 5.90
C ILE A 53 -20.10 -14.88 4.83
N THR A 54 -19.72 -14.79 3.56
CA THR A 54 -20.66 -14.84 2.43
C THR A 54 -21.35 -16.21 2.34
N GLU A 55 -20.58 -17.30 2.45
CA GLU A 55 -21.09 -18.68 2.49
C GLU A 55 -22.02 -18.89 3.69
N ASN A 56 -21.67 -18.37 4.87
CA ASN A 56 -22.50 -18.46 6.07
C ASN A 56 -23.82 -17.69 5.92
N LEU A 57 -23.77 -16.49 5.34
CA LEU A 57 -24.98 -15.69 5.05
C LEU A 57 -25.89 -16.39 4.05
N MET A 58 -25.34 -16.94 2.97
CA MET A 58 -26.12 -17.72 2.01
C MET A 58 -26.74 -18.95 2.66
N ALA A 59 -25.95 -19.76 3.37
CA ALA A 59 -26.43 -20.99 4.01
C ALA A 59 -27.49 -20.76 5.10
N THR A 60 -27.50 -19.58 5.73
CA THR A 60 -28.48 -19.22 6.79
C THR A 60 -29.64 -18.39 6.28
N GLY A 61 -29.45 -17.68 5.18
CA GLY A 61 -30.36 -16.68 4.66
C GLY A 61 -31.25 -17.17 3.52
N ASP A 62 -30.71 -17.99 2.63
CA ASP A 62 -31.43 -18.63 1.51
C ASP A 62 -32.20 -19.84 2.06
N LEU A 63 -33.47 -19.63 2.41
CA LEU A 63 -34.31 -20.60 3.11
C LEU A 63 -35.00 -21.55 2.15
N ASP A 64 -35.26 -21.13 0.92
CA ASP A 64 -35.83 -21.98 -0.12
C ASP A 64 -34.78 -22.67 -1.02
N GLN A 65 -33.49 -22.35 -0.82
CA GLN A 65 -32.33 -22.94 -1.49
C GLN A 65 -32.31 -22.70 -3.00
N ASP A 66 -32.81 -21.56 -3.46
CA ASP A 66 -32.80 -21.19 -4.87
C ASP A 66 -31.45 -20.57 -5.34
N GLY A 67 -30.52 -20.36 -4.41
CA GLY A 67 -29.17 -19.84 -4.64
C GLY A 67 -29.05 -18.32 -4.53
N ARG A 68 -30.09 -17.62 -4.04
CA ARG A 68 -30.15 -16.16 -3.91
C ARG A 68 -31.04 -15.81 -2.71
N ILE A 69 -30.97 -14.56 -2.25
CA ILE A 69 -31.69 -14.09 -1.06
C ILE A 69 -32.77 -13.11 -1.51
N SER A 70 -34.03 -13.49 -1.33
CA SER A 70 -35.18 -12.60 -1.53
C SER A 70 -35.27 -11.52 -0.46
N PHE A 71 -36.07 -10.48 -0.69
CA PHE A 71 -36.29 -9.44 0.31
C PHE A 71 -36.88 -9.96 1.63
N ASP A 72 -37.83 -10.89 1.57
CA ASP A 72 -38.42 -11.50 2.77
C ASP A 72 -37.39 -12.33 3.57
N GLU A 73 -36.45 -12.96 2.89
CA GLU A 73 -35.33 -13.67 3.50
C GLU A 73 -34.30 -12.70 4.08
N PHE A 74 -34.00 -11.61 3.38
CA PHE A 74 -33.13 -10.55 3.89
C PHE A 74 -33.66 -9.97 5.20
N ILE A 75 -34.98 -9.73 5.31
CA ILE A 75 -35.63 -9.31 6.55
C ILE A 75 -35.36 -10.36 7.66
N LYS A 76 -35.47 -11.65 7.37
CA LYS A 76 -35.17 -12.72 8.33
C LYS A 76 -33.69 -12.82 8.67
N ILE A 77 -32.77 -12.55 7.75
CA ILE A 77 -31.33 -12.44 8.06
C ILE A 77 -31.11 -11.27 9.01
N PHE A 78 -31.73 -10.13 8.70
CA PHE A 78 -31.58 -8.90 9.45
C PHE A 78 -32.17 -9.01 10.87
N HIS A 79 -33.31 -9.69 11.07
CA HIS A 79 -33.92 -9.87 12.40
C HIS A 79 -33.54 -11.18 13.11
N GLY A 80 -33.36 -12.26 12.37
CA GLY A 80 -33.27 -13.63 12.86
C GLY A 80 -31.85 -14.09 13.21
N LEU A 81 -30.81 -13.43 12.68
CA LEU A 81 -29.46 -13.67 13.15
C LEU A 81 -29.29 -13.05 14.55
N LYS A 82 -29.54 -13.87 15.57
CA LYS A 82 -29.17 -13.59 16.97
C LYS A 82 -27.69 -13.22 17.04
N SER A 83 -27.34 -11.92 17.03
CA SER A 83 -26.02 -11.35 17.39
C SER A 83 -24.80 -12.23 17.02
N THR A 84 -24.79 -12.89 15.86
CA THR A 84 -23.59 -13.60 15.40
C THR A 84 -22.60 -12.56 14.88
N ASP A 85 -21.30 -12.86 14.96
CA ASP A 85 -20.28 -11.97 14.42
C ASP A 85 -20.49 -11.72 12.92
N VAL A 86 -21.03 -12.71 12.21
CA VAL A 86 -21.47 -12.63 10.80
C VAL A 86 -22.52 -11.53 10.59
N ALA A 87 -23.59 -11.51 11.40
CA ALA A 87 -24.64 -10.48 11.30
C ALA A 87 -24.14 -9.07 11.59
N LYS A 88 -23.31 -8.92 12.62
CA LYS A 88 -22.67 -7.64 12.97
C LYS A 88 -21.78 -7.16 11.82
N THR A 89 -21.05 -8.07 11.19
CA THR A 89 -20.15 -7.77 10.07
C THR A 89 -20.95 -7.38 8.83
N PHE A 90 -22.03 -8.08 8.54
CA PHE A 90 -22.95 -7.76 7.44
C PHE A 90 -23.58 -6.37 7.61
N ARG A 91 -24.16 -6.07 8.78
CA ARG A 91 -24.72 -4.73 9.06
C ARG A 91 -23.65 -3.63 8.98
N LYS A 92 -22.44 -3.90 9.48
CA LYS A 92 -21.31 -2.96 9.37
C LYS A 92 -20.92 -2.72 7.92
N ALA A 93 -20.98 -3.74 7.07
CA ALA A 93 -20.69 -3.62 5.65
C ALA A 93 -21.75 -2.76 4.93
N ILE A 94 -23.04 -2.99 5.20
CA ILE A 94 -24.15 -2.20 4.65
C ILE A 94 -24.03 -0.73 5.07
N ASN A 95 -23.84 -0.45 6.37
CA ASN A 95 -23.77 0.91 6.88
C ASN A 95 -22.54 1.66 6.34
N LYS A 96 -21.41 0.97 6.15
CA LYS A 96 -20.24 1.58 5.50
C LYS A 96 -20.48 1.94 4.02
N LYS A 97 -21.48 1.36 3.36
CA LYS A 97 -21.85 1.72 1.98
C LYS A 97 -22.53 3.09 1.88
N GLU A 98 -22.95 3.67 3.00
CA GLU A 98 -23.46 5.04 3.08
C GLU A 98 -22.33 6.06 2.84
N GLY A 99 -22.50 6.96 1.86
CA GLY A 99 -21.46 7.90 1.40
C GLY A 99 -20.57 7.38 0.27
N ILE A 100 -20.84 6.17 -0.25
CA ILE A 100 -20.09 5.63 -1.38
C ILE A 100 -20.87 5.79 -2.70
N CYS A 101 -20.35 6.57 -3.65
CA CYS A 101 -20.98 6.78 -4.97
C CYS A 101 -20.82 5.54 -5.85
N ALA A 102 -21.90 4.80 -6.12
CA ALA A 102 -21.89 3.68 -7.06
C ALA A 102 -21.88 4.17 -8.51
N ILE A 103 -20.95 3.66 -9.33
CA ILE A 103 -20.97 3.86 -10.79
C ILE A 103 -21.30 2.52 -11.46
N GLY A 104 -22.35 2.50 -12.29
CA GLY A 104 -22.63 1.39 -13.20
C GLY A 104 -21.60 1.38 -14.33
N GLY A 105 -20.88 0.25 -14.50
CA GLY A 105 -19.83 0.13 -15.51
C GLY A 105 -20.38 0.21 -16.94
N THR A 106 -19.77 1.04 -17.79
CA THR A 106 -20.14 1.18 -19.22
C THR A 106 -19.19 0.43 -20.17
N SER A 107 -18.41 -0.56 -19.70
CA SER A 107 -17.49 -1.31 -20.57
C SER A 107 -17.88 -2.78 -20.73
N GLU A 108 -18.02 -3.24 -21.97
CA GLU A 108 -18.44 -4.60 -22.35
C GLU A 108 -17.47 -5.73 -21.93
N GLN A 109 -16.22 -5.41 -21.57
CA GLN A 109 -15.20 -6.41 -21.24
C GLN A 109 -15.02 -6.67 -19.74
N SER A 110 -15.52 -5.79 -18.87
CA SER A 110 -15.70 -6.10 -17.45
C SER A 110 -17.11 -6.66 -17.33
N SER A 111 -17.27 -7.86 -16.77
CA SER A 111 -18.56 -8.49 -16.49
C SER A 111 -19.62 -7.45 -16.13
N VAL A 112 -20.63 -7.34 -16.99
CA VAL A 112 -21.85 -6.54 -16.78
C VAL A 112 -22.32 -6.74 -15.33
N GLY A 113 -22.25 -5.69 -14.51
CA GLY A 113 -22.88 -5.68 -13.18
C GLY A 113 -22.02 -5.31 -11.97
N THR A 114 -20.69 -5.27 -12.02
CA THR A 114 -19.91 -4.90 -10.81
C THR A 114 -19.95 -3.38 -10.57
N GLN A 115 -20.84 -2.93 -9.68
CA GLN A 115 -20.85 -1.54 -9.19
C GLN A 115 -19.64 -1.30 -8.29
N HIS A 116 -18.71 -0.45 -8.73
CA HIS A 116 -17.66 0.06 -7.86
C HIS A 116 -18.09 1.38 -7.25
N SER A 117 -17.85 1.51 -5.95
CA SER A 117 -18.22 2.67 -5.17
C SER A 117 -16.96 3.32 -4.59
N TYR A 118 -16.85 4.66 -4.61
CA TYR A 118 -15.74 5.41 -4.02
C TYR A 118 -16.20 6.48 -2.99
N SER A 119 -15.31 6.88 -2.06
CA SER A 119 -15.61 7.88 -1.01
C SER A 119 -15.38 9.32 -1.52
N GLU A 120 -16.41 10.15 -1.39
CA GLU A 120 -16.35 11.58 -1.70
C GLU A 120 -15.43 12.34 -0.71
N GLU A 121 -15.41 11.92 0.54
CA GLU A 121 -14.54 12.46 1.59
C GLU A 121 -13.06 12.24 1.25
N GLU A 122 -12.71 11.01 0.80
CA GLU A 122 -11.34 10.68 0.37
C GLU A 122 -10.94 11.52 -0.86
N LYS A 123 -11.84 11.66 -1.85
CA LYS A 123 -11.61 12.51 -3.03
C LYS A 123 -11.31 13.96 -2.62
N TYR A 124 -12.17 14.54 -1.78
CA TYR A 124 -12.03 15.92 -1.31
C TYR A 124 -10.70 16.13 -0.58
N ALA A 125 -10.36 15.22 0.34
CA ALA A 125 -9.12 15.25 1.10
C ALA A 125 -7.87 15.15 0.21
N PHE A 126 -7.86 14.22 -0.75
CA PHE A 126 -6.70 14.03 -1.64
C PHE A 126 -6.52 15.18 -2.61
N VAL A 127 -7.60 15.76 -3.14
CA VAL A 127 -7.50 16.96 -3.98
C VAL A 127 -6.84 18.11 -3.23
N ASN A 128 -7.28 18.40 -2.01
CA ASN A 128 -6.71 19.48 -1.21
C ASN A 128 -5.23 19.22 -0.87
N TRP A 129 -4.89 17.98 -0.54
CA TRP A 129 -3.51 17.58 -0.29
C TRP A 129 -2.64 17.76 -1.54
N ILE A 130 -3.07 17.26 -2.70
CA ILE A 130 -2.32 17.35 -3.97
C ILE A 130 -2.18 18.81 -4.40
N ASN A 131 -3.25 19.60 -4.33
CA ASN A 131 -3.21 21.03 -4.63
C ASN A 131 -2.15 21.75 -3.80
N LYS A 132 -2.02 21.40 -2.50
CA LYS A 132 -1.02 22.01 -1.64
C LYS A 132 0.39 21.48 -1.91
N ALA A 133 0.54 20.17 -2.11
CA ALA A 133 1.83 19.52 -2.30
C ALA A 133 2.48 19.86 -3.65
N LEU A 134 1.67 20.08 -4.69
CA LEU A 134 2.11 20.41 -6.05
C LEU A 134 1.83 21.86 -6.44
N GLU A 135 1.52 22.75 -5.48
CA GLU A 135 1.18 24.16 -5.70
C GLU A 135 2.22 24.89 -6.57
N ASN A 136 3.50 24.56 -6.39
CA ASN A 136 4.63 25.18 -7.09
C ASN A 136 5.23 24.32 -8.21
N ASP A 137 4.70 23.12 -8.48
CA ASP A 137 5.26 22.25 -9.51
C ASP A 137 4.91 22.77 -10.93
N PRO A 138 5.90 23.12 -11.76
CA PRO A 138 5.64 23.73 -13.07
C PRO A 138 4.98 22.78 -14.08
N ASP A 139 5.13 21.46 -13.89
CA ASP A 139 4.61 20.44 -14.80
C ASP A 139 3.14 20.08 -14.50
N CYS A 140 2.60 20.54 -13.36
CA CYS A 140 1.22 20.29 -12.95
C CYS A 140 0.29 21.51 -13.10
N ARG A 141 0.81 22.64 -13.60
CA ARG A 141 0.06 23.91 -13.71
C ARG A 141 -1.20 23.85 -14.58
N HIS A 142 -1.31 22.87 -15.46
CA HIS A 142 -2.49 22.69 -16.31
C HIS A 142 -3.68 22.06 -15.57
N VAL A 143 -3.45 21.48 -14.39
CA VAL A 143 -4.48 20.81 -13.57
C VAL A 143 -4.55 21.32 -12.14
N ILE A 144 -3.49 21.94 -11.61
CA ILE A 144 -3.46 22.51 -10.25
C ILE A 144 -3.82 24.01 -10.28
N PRO A 145 -4.78 24.49 -9.47
CA PRO A 145 -5.57 23.72 -8.49
C PRO A 145 -6.79 23.01 -9.10
N MET A 146 -7.04 21.78 -8.67
CA MET A 146 -8.26 21.01 -8.96
C MET A 146 -9.40 21.40 -8.03
N ASN A 147 -10.66 21.35 -8.49
CA ASN A 147 -11.81 21.56 -7.62
C ASN A 147 -12.19 20.25 -6.87
N PRO A 148 -12.11 20.22 -5.52
CA PRO A 148 -12.35 19.00 -4.73
C PRO A 148 -13.80 18.50 -4.77
N ASN A 149 -14.75 19.35 -5.18
CA ASN A 149 -16.18 19.00 -5.27
C ASN A 149 -16.59 18.43 -6.64
N THR A 150 -15.62 18.23 -7.55
CA THR A 150 -15.87 17.77 -8.92
C THR A 150 -15.09 16.48 -9.21
N ASN A 151 -15.12 16.04 -10.47
CA ASN A 151 -14.33 14.91 -10.95
C ASN A 151 -12.97 15.33 -11.51
N ASP A 152 -12.52 16.57 -11.26
CA ASP A 152 -11.24 17.09 -11.73
C ASP A 152 -10.07 16.16 -11.40
N LEU A 153 -10.06 15.57 -10.19
CA LEU A 153 -9.04 14.61 -9.78
C LEU A 153 -8.89 13.45 -10.77
N PHE A 154 -10.00 12.86 -11.18
CA PHE A 154 -10.03 11.69 -12.03
C PHE A 154 -9.56 12.00 -13.46
N ASN A 155 -9.82 13.22 -13.92
CA ASN A 155 -9.30 13.70 -15.20
C ASN A 155 -7.82 14.08 -15.11
N ALA A 156 -7.41 14.72 -14.01
CA ALA A 156 -6.07 15.27 -13.81
C ALA A 156 -4.98 14.19 -13.70
N VAL A 157 -5.32 12.98 -13.24
CA VAL A 157 -4.37 11.85 -13.20
C VAL A 157 -4.22 11.14 -14.54
N GLY A 158 -5.12 11.40 -15.51
CA GLY A 158 -5.24 10.63 -16.75
C GLY A 158 -4.06 10.77 -17.70
N ASP A 159 -3.22 11.80 -17.53
CA ASP A 159 -1.97 11.97 -18.28
C ASP A 159 -0.73 11.37 -17.60
N GLY A 160 -0.89 10.87 -16.37
CA GLY A 160 0.13 10.26 -15.53
C GLY A 160 1.10 11.22 -14.85
N ILE A 161 1.08 12.54 -15.14
CA ILE A 161 2.05 13.49 -14.59
C ILE A 161 1.87 13.65 -13.08
N VAL A 162 0.65 13.94 -12.63
CA VAL A 162 0.33 14.09 -11.19
C VAL A 162 0.74 12.85 -10.40
N LEU A 163 0.49 11.65 -10.94
CA LEU A 163 0.87 10.40 -10.28
C LEU A 163 2.38 10.25 -10.15
N CYS A 164 3.15 10.51 -11.21
CA CYS A 164 4.61 10.49 -11.16
C CYS A 164 5.15 11.47 -10.11
N LYS A 165 4.61 12.68 -10.06
CA LYS A 165 5.02 13.71 -9.10
C LYS A 165 4.69 13.33 -7.66
N MET A 166 3.49 12.79 -7.42
CA MET A 166 3.10 12.31 -6.09
C MET A 166 3.98 11.14 -5.61
N ILE A 167 4.42 10.27 -6.50
CA ILE A 167 5.38 9.20 -6.19
C ILE A 167 6.72 9.78 -5.74
N ASN A 168 7.28 10.74 -6.49
CA ASN A 168 8.53 11.41 -6.13
C ASN A 168 8.41 12.24 -4.84
N LEU A 169 7.24 12.83 -4.56
CA LEU A 169 6.98 13.49 -3.28
C LEU A 169 6.97 12.50 -2.11
N SER A 170 6.44 11.28 -2.33
CA SER A 170 6.31 10.27 -1.27
C SER A 170 7.63 9.52 -1.04
N VAL A 171 8.38 9.25 -2.10
CA VAL A 171 9.71 8.65 -2.07
C VAL A 171 10.60 9.37 -3.11
N PRO A 172 11.46 10.30 -2.66
CA PRO A 172 12.33 11.07 -3.55
C PRO A 172 13.16 10.20 -4.49
N ASP A 173 13.44 10.72 -5.68
CA ASP A 173 14.26 10.09 -6.73
C ASP A 173 13.76 8.71 -7.23
N THR A 174 12.53 8.31 -6.92
CA THR A 174 11.95 7.05 -7.44
C THR A 174 11.82 7.07 -8.96
N ILE A 175 11.39 8.22 -9.51
CA ILE A 175 11.23 8.47 -10.94
C ILE A 175 12.20 9.58 -11.34
N ASP A 176 13.04 9.29 -12.33
CA ASP A 176 13.86 10.30 -12.96
C ASP A 176 12.98 11.26 -13.78
N GLU A 177 12.97 12.54 -13.39
CA GLU A 177 12.17 13.61 -13.99
C GLU A 177 12.37 13.75 -15.52
N ARG A 178 13.53 13.33 -16.04
CA ARG A 178 13.83 13.35 -17.48
C ARG A 178 13.00 12.34 -18.28
N THR A 179 12.46 11.32 -17.61
CA THR A 179 11.68 10.25 -18.26
C THR A 179 10.20 10.57 -18.37
N ILE A 180 9.69 11.54 -17.62
CA ILE A 180 8.28 11.96 -17.65
C ILE A 180 8.03 12.76 -18.94
N ASN A 181 7.06 12.33 -19.74
CA ASN A 181 6.60 13.11 -20.88
C ASN A 181 5.74 14.28 -20.36
N LYS A 182 6.22 15.52 -20.53
CA LYS A 182 5.59 16.71 -19.91
C LYS A 182 4.87 17.64 -20.89
N LYS A 183 5.16 17.54 -22.19
CA LYS A 183 4.66 18.47 -23.22
C LYS A 183 4.21 17.71 -24.47
N LYS A 184 3.22 18.28 -25.19
CA LYS A 184 2.67 17.72 -26.44
C LYS A 184 2.28 16.24 -26.30
N LEU A 185 1.48 15.96 -25.27
CA LEU A 185 1.08 14.61 -24.93
C LEU A 185 0.21 13.99 -26.03
N THR A 186 0.66 12.84 -26.52
CA THR A 186 -0.07 11.94 -27.41
C THR A 186 -0.62 10.75 -26.60
N PRO A 187 -1.60 9.99 -27.11
CA PRO A 187 -2.07 8.77 -26.45
C PRO A 187 -0.94 7.81 -26.08
N PHE A 188 0.09 7.72 -26.94
CA PHE A 188 1.28 6.89 -26.69
C PHE A 188 2.11 7.41 -25.51
N THR A 189 2.45 8.70 -25.47
CA THR A 189 3.25 9.27 -24.38
C THR A 189 2.50 9.33 -23.04
N ILE A 190 1.17 9.44 -23.07
CA ILE A 190 0.30 9.31 -21.89
C ILE A 190 0.39 7.89 -21.34
N GLN A 191 0.24 6.90 -22.22
CA GLN A 191 0.37 5.49 -21.86
C GLN A 191 1.76 5.17 -21.25
N GLU A 192 2.83 5.79 -21.76
CA GLU A 192 4.16 5.68 -21.16
C GLU A 192 4.25 6.30 -19.75
N ASN A 193 3.69 7.50 -19.53
CA ASN A 193 3.66 8.13 -18.20
C ASN A 193 2.89 7.28 -17.19
N LEU A 194 1.75 6.71 -17.60
CA LEU A 194 0.93 5.86 -16.73
C LEU A 194 1.65 4.54 -16.39
N ASN A 195 2.35 3.93 -17.35
CA ASN A 195 3.21 2.77 -17.08
C ASN A 195 4.35 3.11 -16.12
N LEU A 196 4.99 4.27 -16.31
CA LEU A 196 6.02 4.78 -15.43
C LEU A 196 5.49 4.94 -14.00
N ALA A 197 4.33 5.58 -13.83
CA ALA A 197 3.68 5.75 -12.53
C ALA A 197 3.32 4.41 -11.88
N LEU A 198 2.65 3.50 -12.59
CA LEU A 198 2.24 2.20 -12.05
C LEU A 198 3.41 1.33 -11.61
N ASN A 199 4.44 1.22 -12.45
CA ASN A 199 5.61 0.42 -12.13
C ASN A 199 6.46 1.05 -11.01
N SER A 200 6.47 2.37 -10.90
CA SER A 200 7.16 3.08 -9.82
C SER A 200 6.40 2.99 -8.49
N ALA A 201 5.08 3.09 -8.52
CA ALA A 201 4.21 2.82 -7.37
C ALA A 201 4.42 1.38 -6.86
N SER A 202 4.47 0.40 -7.76
CA SER A 202 4.81 -0.99 -7.42
C SER A 202 6.19 -1.09 -6.75
N ALA A 203 7.20 -0.39 -7.28
CA ALA A 203 8.56 -0.42 -6.76
C ALA A 203 8.73 0.19 -5.36
N ILE A 204 7.83 1.09 -4.95
CA ILE A 204 7.78 1.63 -3.57
C ILE A 204 6.85 0.81 -2.64
N GLY A 205 6.28 -0.30 -3.13
CA GLY A 205 5.46 -1.22 -2.34
C GLY A 205 3.96 -0.92 -2.33
N CYS A 206 3.44 -0.21 -3.34
CA CYS A 206 2.00 -0.16 -3.61
C CYS A 206 1.54 -1.47 -4.27
N HIS A 207 0.38 -1.97 -3.85
CA HIS A 207 -0.29 -3.08 -4.51
C HIS A 207 -1.09 -2.53 -5.71
N VAL A 208 -0.55 -2.72 -6.91
CA VAL A 208 -1.13 -2.24 -8.17
C VAL A 208 -1.68 -3.37 -9.06
N VAL A 209 -1.91 -4.55 -8.48
CA VAL A 209 -2.52 -5.66 -9.22
C VAL A 209 -3.96 -5.27 -9.57
N ASN A 210 -4.34 -5.46 -10.83
CA ASN A 210 -5.61 -5.02 -11.42
C ASN A 210 -5.77 -3.51 -11.60
N ILE A 211 -4.67 -2.75 -11.61
CA ILE A 211 -4.67 -1.35 -12.05
C ILE A 211 -3.91 -1.27 -13.38
N GLY A 212 -4.64 -1.14 -14.48
CA GLY A 212 -4.11 -0.89 -15.81
C GLY A 212 -3.89 0.60 -16.06
N ALA A 213 -3.04 0.91 -17.04
CA ALA A 213 -2.86 2.29 -17.48
C ALA A 213 -4.14 2.86 -18.10
N GLU A 214 -4.87 2.08 -18.89
CA GLU A 214 -6.16 2.53 -19.46
C GLU A 214 -7.18 2.83 -18.35
N ASP A 215 -7.20 2.06 -17.25
CA ASP A 215 -8.08 2.35 -16.11
C ASP A 215 -7.81 3.72 -15.47
N LEU A 216 -6.53 4.10 -15.36
CA LEU A 216 -6.11 5.40 -14.83
C LEU A 216 -6.36 6.54 -15.82
N LYS A 217 -6.17 6.27 -17.12
CA LYS A 217 -6.46 7.20 -18.21
C LYS A 217 -7.95 7.55 -18.30
N GLU A 218 -8.81 6.56 -18.09
CA GLU A 218 -10.27 6.72 -17.96
C GLU A 218 -10.67 7.35 -16.61
N GLY A 219 -9.74 7.50 -15.66
CA GLY A 219 -10.00 8.11 -14.37
C GLY A 219 -10.90 7.27 -13.47
N LYS A 220 -10.86 5.93 -13.54
CA LYS A 220 -11.75 5.06 -12.75
C LYS A 220 -11.65 5.38 -11.24
N PRO A 221 -12.70 5.93 -10.60
CA PRO A 221 -12.57 6.60 -9.30
C PRO A 221 -11.98 5.73 -8.18
N TYR A 222 -12.46 4.50 -8.02
CA TYR A 222 -11.99 3.60 -6.97
C TYR A 222 -10.51 3.19 -7.13
N LEU A 223 -10.02 3.08 -8.37
CA LEU A 223 -8.63 2.75 -8.67
C LEU A 223 -7.72 3.96 -8.44
N VAL A 224 -8.16 5.15 -8.88
CA VAL A 224 -7.43 6.41 -8.67
C VAL A 224 -7.28 6.70 -7.17
N LEU A 225 -8.37 6.68 -6.41
CA LEU A 225 -8.31 6.92 -4.96
C LEU A 225 -7.53 5.83 -4.24
N GLY A 226 -7.70 4.56 -4.63
CA GLY A 226 -6.96 3.44 -4.05
C GLY A 226 -5.45 3.55 -4.26
N LEU A 227 -5.00 4.00 -5.44
CA LEU A 227 -3.59 4.24 -5.73
C LEU A 227 -3.05 5.46 -4.98
N LEU A 228 -3.76 6.59 -5.05
CA LEU A 228 -3.36 7.83 -4.37
C LEU A 228 -3.23 7.64 -2.87
N TRP A 229 -4.19 6.94 -2.24
CA TRP A 229 -4.11 6.64 -0.81
C TRP A 229 -2.84 5.86 -0.47
N GLN A 230 -2.50 4.82 -1.25
CA GLN A 230 -1.30 4.03 -1.00
C GLN A 230 -0.03 4.87 -1.13
N VAL A 231 0.06 5.73 -2.15
CA VAL A 231 1.20 6.62 -2.38
C VAL A 231 1.33 7.64 -1.24
N ILE A 232 0.25 8.37 -0.92
CA ILE A 232 0.20 9.35 0.16
C ILE A 232 0.56 8.70 1.50
N LYS A 233 0.01 7.52 1.80
CA LYS A 233 0.29 6.80 3.05
C LYS A 233 1.76 6.44 3.19
N ILE A 234 2.41 5.98 2.11
CA ILE A 234 3.85 5.69 2.12
C ILE A 234 4.65 6.94 2.47
N GLY A 235 4.32 8.09 1.85
CA GLY A 235 4.99 9.36 2.13
C GLY A 235 4.75 9.85 3.56
N LEU A 236 3.51 9.81 4.05
CA LEU A 236 3.18 10.23 5.42
C LEU A 236 3.87 9.38 6.49
N PHE A 237 4.13 8.11 6.21
CA PHE A 237 4.69 7.18 7.19
C PHE A 237 6.21 7.01 7.07
N ALA A 238 6.84 7.65 6.09
CA ALA A 238 8.27 7.49 5.81
C ALA A 238 9.15 7.80 7.03
N ASP A 239 8.78 8.79 7.85
CA ASP A 239 9.55 9.22 9.04
C ASP A 239 8.98 8.71 10.36
N ILE A 240 7.93 7.87 10.31
CA ILE A 240 7.30 7.26 11.49
C ILE A 240 7.97 5.91 11.76
N GLU A 241 9.28 5.97 11.95
CA GLU A 241 10.17 4.82 12.17
C GLU A 241 11.33 5.25 13.08
N LEU A 242 11.69 4.41 14.04
CA LEU A 242 12.72 4.75 15.04
C LEU A 242 14.10 5.03 14.43
N SER A 243 14.45 4.34 13.33
CA SER A 243 15.73 4.50 12.65
C SER A 243 15.89 5.88 11.96
N ARG A 244 14.77 6.56 11.69
CA ARG A 244 14.73 7.89 11.07
C ARG A 244 14.38 8.98 12.07
N ASN A 245 13.61 8.64 13.10
CA ASN A 245 13.20 9.55 14.15
C ASN A 245 13.45 8.92 15.53
N GLU A 246 14.66 9.11 16.04
CA GLU A 246 15.10 8.57 17.34
C GLU A 246 14.26 9.10 18.52
N ALA A 247 13.56 10.23 18.37
CA ALA A 247 12.70 10.78 19.42
C ALA A 247 11.52 9.85 19.74
N LEU A 248 11.12 8.96 18.81
CA LEU A 248 10.11 7.94 19.02
C LEU A 248 10.43 6.99 20.18
N ILE A 249 11.69 6.88 20.59
CA ILE A 249 12.10 6.04 21.73
C ILE A 249 11.47 6.52 23.05
N ALA A 250 11.07 7.80 23.13
CA ALA A 250 10.29 8.32 24.26
C ALA A 250 8.94 7.59 24.47
N LEU A 251 8.47 6.84 23.47
CA LEU A 251 7.25 6.05 23.52
C LEU A 251 7.44 4.64 24.11
N LEU A 252 8.65 4.30 24.56
CA LEU A 252 8.94 3.04 25.24
C LEU A 252 8.19 2.97 26.57
N ARG A 253 7.44 1.89 26.81
CA ARG A 253 6.70 1.70 28.06
C ARG A 253 7.52 0.90 29.07
N GLU A 254 7.14 1.02 30.34
CA GLU A 254 7.75 0.24 31.41
C GLU A 254 7.64 -1.27 31.11
N GLY A 255 8.77 -1.96 31.17
CA GLY A 255 8.88 -3.39 30.91
C GLY A 255 9.00 -3.79 29.43
N GLU A 256 8.97 -2.84 28.50
CA GLU A 256 9.24 -3.11 27.08
C GLU A 256 10.71 -2.91 26.74
N SER A 257 11.20 -3.69 25.78
CA SER A 257 12.52 -3.50 25.17
C SER A 257 12.43 -2.57 23.95
N LEU A 258 13.58 -2.01 23.53
CA LEU A 258 13.67 -1.25 22.27
C LEU A 258 13.18 -2.08 21.07
N GLU A 259 13.48 -3.38 21.08
CA GLU A 259 13.07 -4.32 20.04
C GLU A 259 11.53 -4.45 19.96
N ASP A 260 10.83 -4.38 21.10
CA ASP A 260 9.36 -4.43 21.13
C ASP A 260 8.75 -3.17 20.48
N LEU A 261 9.38 -2.01 20.66
CA LEU A 261 8.97 -0.76 20.04
C LEU A 261 9.28 -0.75 18.53
N MET A 262 10.42 -1.32 18.12
CA MET A 262 10.81 -1.47 16.71
C MET A 262 9.90 -2.42 15.93
N LYS A 263 9.21 -3.36 16.58
CA LYS A 263 8.28 -4.29 15.92
C LYS A 263 6.94 -3.68 15.54
N LEU A 264 6.65 -2.45 15.96
CA LEU A 264 5.35 -1.83 15.76
C LEU A 264 5.21 -1.24 14.37
N SER A 265 4.04 -1.40 13.79
CA SER A 265 3.67 -0.67 12.57
C SER A 265 3.65 0.84 12.81
N PRO A 266 3.82 1.66 11.76
CA PRO A 266 3.67 3.12 11.86
C PRO A 266 2.32 3.54 12.48
N GLU A 267 1.23 2.83 12.19
CA GLU A 267 -0.08 3.09 12.81
C GLU A 267 -0.09 2.88 14.33
N GLU A 268 0.58 1.82 14.80
CA GLU A 268 0.71 1.52 16.22
C GLU A 268 1.63 2.53 16.92
N LEU A 269 2.71 2.96 16.26
CA LEU A 269 3.57 4.04 16.74
C LEU A 269 2.81 5.36 16.87
N LEU A 270 2.01 5.74 15.86
CA LEU A 270 1.14 6.92 15.94
C LEU A 270 0.12 6.81 17.07
N LEU A 271 -0.48 5.63 17.27
CA LEU A 271 -1.42 5.42 18.37
C LEU A 271 -0.72 5.51 19.74
N ARG A 272 0.51 5.01 19.86
CA ARG A 272 1.34 5.19 21.07
C ARG A 272 1.68 6.65 21.30
N TRP A 273 2.08 7.36 20.26
CA TRP A 273 2.39 8.78 20.29
C TRP A 273 1.19 9.62 20.74
N ALA A 274 0.03 9.41 20.12
CA ALA A 274 -1.18 10.13 20.50
C ALA A 274 -1.53 9.87 21.97
N ASN A 275 -1.44 8.61 22.42
CA ASN A 275 -1.70 8.25 23.81
C ASN A 275 -0.67 8.79 24.80
N TYR A 276 0.61 8.88 24.42
CA TYR A 276 1.65 9.51 25.23
C TYR A 276 1.28 10.96 25.55
N HIS A 277 0.89 11.73 24.53
CA HIS A 277 0.46 13.12 24.71
C HIS A 277 -0.86 13.24 25.47
N LEU A 278 -1.84 12.38 25.19
CA LEU A 278 -3.10 12.37 25.94
C LEU A 278 -2.90 12.06 27.42
N GLU A 279 -2.03 11.10 27.76
CA GLU A 279 -1.69 10.79 29.16
C GLU A 279 -1.03 11.99 29.86
N ASN A 280 -0.10 12.68 29.18
CA ASN A 280 0.52 13.91 29.69
C ASN A 280 -0.50 15.06 29.89
N ALA A 281 -1.56 15.09 29.07
CA ALA A 281 -2.69 16.01 29.25
C ALA A 281 -3.69 15.58 30.34
N GLY A 282 -3.46 14.45 31.03
CA GLY A 282 -4.40 13.88 32.00
C GLY A 282 -5.69 13.34 31.36
N CYS A 283 -5.67 13.07 30.06
CA CYS A 283 -6.80 12.54 29.29
C CYS A 283 -6.79 11.01 29.24
N ASN A 284 -7.96 10.43 28.98
CA ASN A 284 -8.07 8.99 28.74
C ASN A 284 -7.41 8.62 27.41
N LYS A 285 -6.80 7.43 27.39
CA LYS A 285 -6.28 6.83 26.17
C LYS A 285 -7.38 6.52 25.15
N ILE A 286 -7.01 6.62 23.88
CA ILE A 286 -7.78 6.12 22.74
C ILE A 286 -7.23 4.77 22.26
N GLY A 287 -8.10 3.91 21.76
CA GLY A 287 -7.76 2.62 21.15
C GLY A 287 -7.67 2.68 19.62
N ASN A 288 -8.18 3.73 18.98
CA ASN A 288 -8.18 3.89 17.52
C ASN A 288 -8.47 5.34 17.10
N PHE A 289 -8.12 5.69 15.85
CA PHE A 289 -8.44 6.99 15.24
C PHE A 289 -9.77 6.98 14.47
N SER A 290 -10.78 6.25 14.96
CA SER A 290 -12.09 6.17 14.33
C SER A 290 -13.25 6.43 15.30
N THR A 291 -13.63 5.45 16.12
CA THR A 291 -14.72 5.62 17.11
C THR A 291 -14.35 6.54 18.24
N ASP A 292 -13.09 6.50 18.68
CA ASP A 292 -12.67 7.14 19.93
C ASP A 292 -12.35 8.62 19.76
N ILE A 293 -12.33 9.10 18.51
CA ILE A 293 -12.02 10.50 18.14
C ILE A 293 -13.24 11.29 17.71
N LYS A 294 -14.43 10.67 17.62
CA LYS A 294 -15.63 11.27 17.03
C LYS A 294 -16.08 12.54 17.73
N ASP A 295 -15.83 12.63 19.03
CA ASP A 295 -16.18 13.80 19.82
C ASP A 295 -15.12 14.92 19.74
N SER A 296 -14.03 14.72 18.99
CA SER A 296 -12.91 15.64 18.78
C SER A 296 -12.15 16.12 20.04
N LYS A 297 -12.51 15.65 21.24
CA LYS A 297 -11.86 16.12 22.48
C LYS A 297 -10.43 15.64 22.59
N ALA A 298 -10.19 14.38 22.23
CA ALA A 298 -8.84 13.83 22.16
C ALA A 298 -7.94 14.66 21.22
N TYR A 299 -8.48 15.12 20.08
CA TYR A 299 -7.74 15.98 19.16
C TYR A 299 -7.47 17.36 19.72
N TYR A 300 -8.41 17.99 20.42
CA TYR A 300 -8.14 19.25 21.11
C TYR A 300 -6.95 19.16 22.07
N HIS A 301 -6.96 18.16 22.94
CA HIS A 301 -5.87 17.96 23.90
C HIS A 301 -4.56 17.58 23.22
N LEU A 302 -4.62 16.77 22.16
CA LEU A 302 -3.43 16.44 21.37
C LEU A 302 -2.83 17.68 20.71
N LEU A 303 -3.64 18.54 20.07
CA LEU A 303 -3.19 19.81 19.50
C LEU A 303 -2.57 20.72 20.56
N GLU A 304 -3.19 20.81 21.74
CA GLU A 304 -2.65 21.57 22.86
C GLU A 304 -1.30 21.04 23.30
N GLN A 305 -1.11 19.73 23.40
CA GLN A 305 0.16 19.13 23.82
C GLN A 305 1.28 19.35 22.81
N VAL A 306 1.00 19.17 21.52
CA VAL A 306 2.03 19.20 20.47
C VAL A 306 2.33 20.60 19.95
N ALA A 307 1.46 21.58 20.22
CA ALA A 307 1.68 22.96 19.80
C ALA A 307 2.95 23.54 20.44
N PRO A 308 3.80 24.24 19.66
CA PRO A 308 5.06 24.79 20.15
C PRO A 308 4.83 25.77 21.29
N LYS A 309 5.67 25.67 22.33
CA LYS A 309 5.55 26.48 23.56
C LYS A 309 6.35 27.78 23.52
N GLY A 310 7.22 27.95 22.52
CA GLY A 310 8.10 29.12 22.41
C GLY A 310 9.36 29.04 23.28
N ASP A 311 9.68 27.84 23.74
CA ASP A 311 10.92 27.46 24.44
C ASP A 311 12.08 27.19 23.48
N GLU A 312 11.78 26.77 22.24
CA GLU A 312 12.77 26.57 21.19
C GLU A 312 13.15 27.88 20.46
N GLU A 313 14.46 28.09 20.24
CA GLU A 313 14.98 29.27 19.56
C GLU A 313 14.45 29.38 18.12
N GLY A 314 13.77 30.48 17.80
CA GLY A 314 13.21 30.74 16.48
C GLY A 314 11.84 30.12 16.20
N VAL A 315 11.26 29.35 17.13
CA VAL A 315 9.93 28.76 16.98
C VAL A 315 8.94 29.53 17.86
N PRO A 316 8.03 30.35 17.29
CA PRO A 316 7.07 31.11 18.10
C PRO A 316 6.05 30.18 18.77
N ALA A 317 5.64 30.55 19.99
CA ALA A 317 4.57 29.85 20.69
C ALA A 317 3.24 29.94 19.92
N VAL A 318 2.53 28.81 19.80
CA VAL A 318 1.18 28.77 19.22
C VAL A 318 0.19 28.35 20.30
N VAL A 319 -0.60 29.30 20.78
CA VAL A 319 -1.60 29.06 21.81
C VAL A 319 -2.87 28.48 21.19
N ILE A 320 -3.25 27.27 21.58
CA ILE A 320 -4.49 26.61 21.14
C ILE A 320 -5.67 27.16 21.95
N ASP A 321 -6.71 27.61 21.25
CA ASP A 321 -7.95 28.02 21.92
C ASP A 321 -8.78 26.78 22.28
N MET A 322 -8.83 26.49 23.58
CA MET A 322 -9.56 25.36 24.16
C MET A 322 -11.05 25.68 24.43
N SER A 323 -11.51 26.91 24.16
CA SER A 323 -12.90 27.32 24.42
C SER A 323 -13.93 26.47 23.66
N GLY A 324 -13.57 26.04 22.45
CA GLY A 324 -14.42 25.20 21.60
C GLY A 324 -14.75 23.82 22.18
N LEU A 325 -14.02 23.33 23.19
CA LEU A 325 -14.39 22.11 23.92
C LEU A 325 -15.77 22.19 24.59
N ARG A 326 -16.30 23.41 24.82
CA ARG A 326 -17.63 23.64 25.40
C ARG A 326 -18.75 23.50 24.37
N GLU A 327 -18.43 23.42 23.08
CA GLU A 327 -19.43 23.26 22.03
C GLU A 327 -20.15 21.92 22.18
N LYS A 328 -21.47 22.00 22.23
CA LYS A 328 -22.33 20.83 22.44
C LYS A 328 -22.51 20.01 21.18
N ASP A 329 -22.53 20.68 20.03
CA ASP A 329 -22.61 20.03 18.74
C ASP A 329 -21.24 19.50 18.33
N ASP A 330 -21.19 18.21 17.99
CA ASP A 330 -19.94 17.51 17.66
C ASP A 330 -19.31 18.06 16.37
N ILE A 331 -20.13 18.45 15.40
CA ILE A 331 -19.66 19.01 14.12
C ILE A 331 -19.06 20.39 14.35
N GLN A 332 -19.75 21.28 15.07
CA GLN A 332 -19.20 22.59 15.43
C GLN A 332 -17.92 22.46 16.27
N ARG A 333 -17.89 21.55 17.25
CA ARG A 333 -16.69 21.32 18.07
C ARG A 333 -15.52 20.82 17.23
N ALA A 334 -15.76 19.89 16.30
CA ALA A 334 -14.74 19.40 15.38
C ALA A 334 -14.25 20.52 14.44
N GLU A 335 -15.13 21.40 13.96
CA GLU A 335 -14.72 22.55 13.14
C GLU A 335 -13.86 23.54 13.93
N CYS A 336 -14.24 23.87 15.17
CA CYS A 336 -13.42 24.71 16.04
C CYS A 336 -12.03 24.07 16.31
N MET A 337 -11.96 22.74 16.45
CA MET A 337 -10.71 21.99 16.59
C MET A 337 -9.85 22.12 15.33
N LEU A 338 -10.44 21.98 14.13
CA LEU A 338 -9.74 22.10 12.86
C LEU A 338 -9.23 23.51 12.58
N GLN A 339 -9.91 24.56 13.07
CA GLN A 339 -9.38 25.92 13.04
C GLN A 339 -8.10 26.04 13.89
N GLN A 340 -7.99 25.32 15.00
CA GLN A 340 -6.75 25.28 15.77
C GLN A 340 -5.65 24.49 15.03
N ALA A 341 -6.00 23.39 14.37
CA ALA A 341 -5.07 22.67 13.50
C ALA A 341 -4.59 23.52 12.31
N GLU A 342 -5.42 24.41 11.78
CA GLU A 342 -5.05 25.35 10.71
C GLU A 342 -4.02 26.37 11.17
N ARG A 343 -4.12 26.84 12.42
CA ARG A 343 -3.10 27.73 13.03
C ARG A 343 -1.74 27.04 13.17
N LEU A 344 -1.75 25.71 13.29
CA LEU A 344 -0.55 24.85 13.25
C LEU A 344 -0.16 24.44 11.81
N GLY A 345 -0.90 24.86 10.79
CA GLY A 345 -0.67 24.45 9.41
C GLY A 345 -0.93 22.96 9.13
N CYS A 346 -1.68 22.27 10.00
CA CYS A 346 -1.88 20.81 10.01
C CYS A 346 -3.32 20.36 9.67
N ARG A 347 -4.20 21.26 9.21
CA ARG A 347 -5.64 20.99 8.93
C ARG A 347 -5.90 19.90 7.86
N GLN A 348 -4.90 19.48 7.09
CA GLN A 348 -5.09 18.65 5.91
C GLN A 348 -5.76 17.30 6.22
N PHE A 349 -6.35 16.67 5.18
CA PHE A 349 -7.01 15.37 5.16
C PHE A 349 -8.43 15.25 5.74
N VAL A 350 -8.81 16.03 6.74
CA VAL A 350 -10.13 15.87 7.40
C VAL A 350 -10.97 17.14 7.35
N THR A 351 -12.28 16.94 7.18
CA THR A 351 -13.33 17.92 7.51
C THR A 351 -13.93 17.62 8.88
N ALA A 352 -14.70 18.55 9.45
CA ALA A 352 -15.41 18.33 10.71
C ALA A 352 -16.32 17.08 10.64
N THR A 353 -16.97 16.88 9.49
CA THR A 353 -17.80 15.70 9.22
C THR A 353 -16.99 14.41 9.25
N ASP A 354 -15.77 14.39 8.73
CA ASP A 354 -14.91 13.19 8.71
C ASP A 354 -14.46 12.75 10.10
N VAL A 355 -14.18 13.73 10.95
CA VAL A 355 -13.84 13.51 12.37
C VAL A 355 -15.03 12.88 13.08
N VAL A 356 -16.22 13.49 13.00
CA VAL A 356 -17.43 13.02 13.70
C VAL A 356 -17.92 11.68 13.15
N ARG A 357 -17.79 11.44 11.84
CA ARG A 357 -18.07 10.12 11.25
C ARG A 357 -17.05 9.06 11.67
N GLY A 358 -15.84 9.48 12.08
CA GLY A 358 -14.76 8.59 12.47
C GLY A 358 -14.13 7.88 11.28
N ASN A 359 -13.91 8.59 10.16
CA ASN A 359 -13.27 8.02 8.96
C ASN A 359 -11.84 7.57 9.30
N PRO A 360 -11.54 6.25 9.34
CA PRO A 360 -10.27 5.77 9.87
C PRO A 360 -9.05 6.20 9.03
N LYS A 361 -9.19 6.28 7.69
CA LYS A 361 -8.06 6.62 6.82
C LYS A 361 -7.71 8.10 6.92
N LEU A 362 -8.72 8.97 6.84
CA LEU A 362 -8.52 10.42 6.86
C LEU A 362 -8.04 10.89 8.23
N ASN A 363 -8.61 10.36 9.31
CA ASN A 363 -8.15 10.67 10.67
C ASN A 363 -6.72 10.17 10.92
N LEU A 364 -6.35 8.99 10.41
CA LEU A 364 -4.97 8.51 10.47
C LEU A 364 -4.01 9.42 9.68
N ALA A 365 -4.41 9.88 8.50
CA ALA A 365 -3.61 10.79 7.67
C ALA A 365 -3.43 12.16 8.33
N PHE A 366 -4.50 12.71 8.92
CA PHE A 366 -4.46 13.94 9.72
C PHE A 366 -3.46 13.80 10.89
N ILE A 367 -3.51 12.69 11.60
CA ILE A 367 -2.63 12.43 12.74
C ILE A 367 -1.18 12.23 12.31
N ALA A 368 -0.93 11.53 11.21
CA ALA A 368 0.40 11.38 10.64
C ALA A 368 0.99 12.74 10.22
N ASN A 369 0.18 13.58 9.56
CA ASN A 369 0.58 14.94 9.18
C ASN A 369 0.91 15.80 10.40
N LEU A 370 0.09 15.70 11.46
CA LEU A 370 0.34 16.40 12.72
C LEU A 370 1.65 15.92 13.37
N PHE A 371 1.88 14.60 13.43
CA PHE A 371 3.12 14.01 13.95
C PHE A 371 4.34 14.48 13.16
N ASN A 372 4.31 14.42 11.82
CA ASN A 372 5.44 14.80 10.98
C ASN A 372 5.81 16.29 11.13
N ARG A 373 4.85 17.14 11.49
CA ARG A 373 5.12 18.56 11.74
C ARG A 373 5.53 18.84 13.18
N TYR A 374 4.85 18.22 14.14
CA TYR A 374 5.04 18.44 15.57
C TYR A 374 5.08 17.11 16.33
N PRO A 375 6.20 16.36 16.27
CA PRO A 375 6.34 15.14 17.06
C PRO A 375 6.25 15.44 18.57
N ALA A 376 6.80 16.59 19.00
CA ALA A 376 6.83 17.03 20.40
C ALA A 376 7.37 15.96 21.35
N LEU A 377 8.37 15.20 20.91
CA LEU A 377 9.06 14.18 21.70
C LEU A 377 10.49 14.64 21.98
N HIS A 378 10.96 14.43 23.20
CA HIS A 378 12.35 14.63 23.56
C HIS A 378 13.06 13.29 23.56
N LYS A 379 14.25 13.24 22.95
CA LYS A 379 15.11 12.07 23.03
C LYS A 379 15.43 11.79 24.51
N PRO A 380 15.16 10.58 25.04
CA PRO A 380 15.52 10.24 26.41
C PRO A 380 17.05 10.22 26.58
N GLU A 381 17.54 10.76 27.70
CA GLU A 381 18.98 10.78 28.03
C GLU A 381 19.51 9.43 28.56
N ASN A 382 18.67 8.40 28.62
CA ASN A 382 19.03 7.11 29.22
C ASN A 382 20.20 6.44 28.47
N GLN A 383 21.30 6.18 29.21
CA GLN A 383 22.51 5.54 28.68
C GLN A 383 22.34 4.05 28.39
N ASP A 384 21.29 3.40 28.90
CA ASP A 384 21.03 1.96 28.73
C ASP A 384 20.37 1.60 27.39
N ILE A 385 20.06 2.59 26.55
CA ILE A 385 19.49 2.36 25.22
C ILE A 385 20.61 1.94 24.27
N ASP A 386 20.50 0.75 23.68
CA ASP A 386 21.42 0.30 22.63
C ASP A 386 21.12 1.01 21.30
N TRP A 387 21.73 2.19 21.13
CA TRP A 387 21.64 2.97 19.90
C TRP A 387 22.17 2.23 18.67
N GLY A 388 23.07 1.25 18.86
CA GLY A 388 23.59 0.42 17.77
C GLY A 388 22.52 -0.47 17.14
N ALA A 389 21.42 -0.76 17.86
CA ALA A 389 20.31 -1.56 17.35
C ALA A 389 19.41 -0.80 16.37
N LEU A 390 19.52 0.52 16.25
CA LEU A 390 18.68 1.37 15.39
C LEU A 390 19.13 1.39 13.92
N GLU A 391 19.84 0.36 13.46
CA GLU A 391 20.22 0.24 12.05
C GLU A 391 18.98 0.31 11.15
N GLY A 392 18.98 1.27 10.23
CA GLY A 392 17.94 1.40 9.23
C GLY A 392 17.95 0.25 8.22
N GLU A 393 16.84 0.10 7.52
CA GLU A 393 16.64 -0.91 6.47
C GLU A 393 17.73 -0.80 5.37
N THR A 394 18.42 -1.91 5.09
CA THR A 394 19.37 -1.99 3.98
C THR A 394 18.66 -1.90 2.63
N ARG A 395 19.39 -1.61 1.55
CA ARG A 395 18.80 -1.56 0.20
C ARG A 395 18.17 -2.89 -0.23
N GLU A 396 18.79 -4.01 0.12
CA GLU A 396 18.27 -5.36 -0.20
C GLU A 396 16.97 -5.62 0.57
N GLU A 397 16.96 -5.33 1.88
CA GLU A 397 15.77 -5.45 2.73
C GLU A 397 14.61 -4.59 2.18
N ARG A 398 14.88 -3.33 1.85
CA ARG A 398 13.89 -2.40 1.26
C ARG A 398 13.30 -2.93 -0.03
N THR A 399 14.16 -3.45 -0.90
CA THR A 399 13.70 -3.99 -2.18
C THR A 399 12.79 -5.19 -1.96
N PHE A 400 13.17 -6.11 -1.07
CA PHE A 400 12.35 -7.27 -0.75
C PHE A 400 11.04 -6.89 -0.07
N ARG A 401 11.06 -5.96 0.89
CA ARG A 401 9.85 -5.44 1.54
C ARG A 401 8.90 -4.82 0.52
N ASN A 402 9.39 -3.94 -0.35
CA ASN A 402 8.58 -3.33 -1.40
C ASN A 402 8.05 -4.36 -2.40
N TRP A 403 8.88 -5.32 -2.81
CA TRP A 403 8.44 -6.43 -3.67
C TRP A 403 7.31 -7.23 -3.03
N MET A 404 7.47 -7.71 -1.78
CA MET A 404 6.43 -8.46 -1.08
C MET A 404 5.13 -7.64 -0.95
N ASN A 405 5.22 -6.39 -0.53
CA ASN A 405 4.06 -5.51 -0.38
C ASN A 405 3.35 -5.23 -1.71
N SER A 406 4.10 -5.11 -2.82
CA SER A 406 3.51 -4.94 -4.16
C SER A 406 2.68 -6.15 -4.61
N LEU A 407 2.98 -7.34 -4.09
CA LEU A 407 2.21 -8.56 -4.35
C LEU A 407 0.91 -8.66 -3.53
N GLY A 408 0.68 -7.71 -2.61
CA GLY A 408 -0.54 -7.62 -1.81
C GLY A 408 -0.59 -8.61 -0.65
N VAL A 409 0.56 -8.91 -0.04
CA VAL A 409 0.62 -9.78 1.16
C VAL A 409 -0.10 -9.14 2.35
N ASN A 410 -0.71 -9.98 3.19
CA ASN A 410 -1.42 -9.57 4.40
C ASN A 410 -0.97 -10.41 5.62
N PRO A 411 -0.47 -9.81 6.71
CA PRO A 411 -0.29 -8.37 6.93
C PRO A 411 0.74 -7.73 5.98
N ARG A 412 0.67 -6.39 5.87
CA ARG A 412 1.71 -5.61 5.20
C ARG A 412 3.02 -5.80 5.95
N VAL A 413 4.11 -5.97 5.23
CA VAL A 413 5.45 -6.06 5.81
C VAL A 413 5.97 -4.64 6.03
N ASN A 414 6.08 -4.24 7.29
CA ASN A 414 6.78 -3.04 7.73
C ASN A 414 8.20 -3.42 8.17
N HIS A 415 8.33 -4.49 8.95
CA HIS A 415 9.56 -4.95 9.57
C HIS A 415 9.88 -6.37 9.11
N LEU A 416 10.83 -6.50 8.18
CA LEU A 416 11.04 -7.72 7.41
C LEU A 416 11.21 -8.97 8.30
N TYR A 417 11.86 -8.87 9.45
CA TYR A 417 12.13 -10.04 10.28
C TYR A 417 11.00 -10.40 11.23
N SER A 418 10.40 -9.41 11.90
CA SER A 418 9.31 -9.66 12.84
C SER A 418 8.01 -10.04 12.12
N ASP A 419 7.72 -9.42 10.98
CA ASP A 419 6.47 -9.64 10.25
C ASP A 419 6.47 -10.97 9.49
N LEU A 420 7.64 -11.57 9.28
CA LEU A 420 7.79 -12.90 8.69
C LEU A 420 7.92 -14.03 9.74
N SER A 421 8.00 -13.69 11.04
CA SER A 421 8.29 -14.61 12.13
C SER A 421 7.24 -15.70 12.39
N ASP A 422 6.06 -15.60 11.78
CA ASP A 422 5.00 -16.62 11.83
C ASP A 422 4.72 -17.28 10.47
N ALA A 423 5.54 -16.95 9.46
CA ALA A 423 5.51 -17.42 8.09
C ALA A 423 4.21 -17.19 7.29
N LEU A 424 3.22 -16.42 7.78
CA LEU A 424 1.96 -16.20 7.06
C LEU A 424 2.16 -15.51 5.70
N VAL A 425 3.05 -14.52 5.66
CA VAL A 425 3.44 -13.84 4.41
C VAL A 425 4.21 -14.81 3.51
N ILE A 426 5.09 -15.64 4.06
CA ILE A 426 5.86 -16.63 3.28
C ILE A 426 4.94 -17.64 2.60
N PHE A 427 3.88 -18.11 3.27
CA PHE A 427 2.86 -18.97 2.65
C PHE A 427 2.16 -18.30 1.47
N GLN A 428 1.79 -17.03 1.60
CA GLN A 428 1.20 -16.28 0.48
C GLN A 428 2.19 -16.16 -0.69
N LEU A 429 3.47 -15.92 -0.41
CA LEU A 429 4.51 -15.88 -1.45
C LEU A 429 4.69 -17.24 -2.13
N TYR A 430 4.58 -18.36 -1.39
CA TYR A 430 4.58 -19.71 -1.97
C TYR A 430 3.45 -19.89 -2.98
N GLU A 431 2.23 -19.44 -2.66
CA GLU A 431 1.12 -19.49 -3.62
C GLU A 431 1.41 -18.64 -4.88
N LYS A 432 2.01 -17.45 -4.72
CA LYS A 432 2.42 -16.61 -5.87
C LYS A 432 3.44 -17.28 -6.78
N ILE A 433 4.23 -18.22 -6.26
CA ILE A 433 5.20 -19.01 -7.04
C ILE A 433 4.70 -20.42 -7.37
N LYS A 434 3.38 -20.67 -7.28
CA LYS A 434 2.72 -21.95 -7.59
C LYS A 434 3.18 -23.13 -6.74
N VAL A 435 3.61 -22.86 -5.51
CA VAL A 435 3.87 -23.88 -4.49
C VAL A 435 2.61 -24.04 -3.64
N PRO A 436 1.92 -25.20 -3.68
CA PRO A 436 0.70 -25.41 -2.92
C PRO A 436 0.95 -25.34 -1.40
N VAL A 437 0.09 -24.62 -0.69
CA VAL A 437 0.09 -24.53 0.77
C VAL A 437 -1.18 -25.20 1.32
N ASP A 438 -1.01 -26.14 2.25
CA ASP A 438 -2.13 -26.69 3.01
C ASP A 438 -2.46 -25.77 4.20
N TRP A 439 -3.40 -24.85 3.98
CA TRP A 439 -3.84 -23.89 4.99
C TRP A 439 -4.52 -24.51 6.21
N ASN A 440 -4.85 -25.81 6.20
CA ASN A 440 -5.33 -26.52 7.39
C ASN A 440 -4.20 -26.83 8.37
N ARG A 441 -2.94 -26.88 7.89
CA ARG A 441 -1.75 -27.02 8.74
C ARG A 441 -1.25 -25.68 9.30
N VAL A 442 -1.75 -24.56 8.79
CA VAL A 442 -1.27 -23.22 9.14
C VAL A 442 -2.01 -22.70 10.38
N ASN A 443 -1.26 -22.43 11.45
CA ASN A 443 -1.76 -21.73 12.62
C ASN A 443 -1.99 -20.25 12.28
N LYS A 444 -3.08 -19.65 12.76
CA LYS A 444 -3.49 -18.28 12.43
C LYS A 444 -3.69 -17.45 13.70
N PRO A 445 -3.47 -16.11 13.65
CA PRO A 445 -3.76 -15.23 14.77
C PRO A 445 -5.27 -15.12 15.05
N PRO A 446 -5.67 -14.70 16.27
CA PRO A 446 -4.80 -14.32 17.38
C PRO A 446 -4.14 -15.53 18.03
N TYR A 447 -2.82 -15.46 18.24
CA TYR A 447 -2.07 -16.52 18.91
C TYR A 447 -2.26 -16.43 20.43
N PRO A 448 -2.38 -17.55 21.16
CA PRO A 448 -2.50 -17.54 22.61
C PRO A 448 -1.23 -16.99 23.26
N LYS A 449 -1.37 -16.26 24.38
CA LYS A 449 -0.22 -15.73 25.14
C LYS A 449 0.76 -16.84 25.55
N LEU A 450 0.22 -17.96 26.04
CA LEU A 450 1.02 -19.15 26.34
C LEU A 450 1.02 -20.07 25.12
N GLY A 451 2.20 -20.44 24.63
CA GLY A 451 2.35 -21.33 23.47
C GLY A 451 2.17 -20.68 22.10
N GLY A 452 1.83 -19.38 22.03
CA GLY A 452 1.70 -18.67 20.76
C GLY A 452 2.98 -18.69 19.93
N ASN A 453 4.15 -18.54 20.56
CA ASN A 453 5.42 -18.64 19.83
C ASN A 453 5.65 -20.04 19.24
N MET A 454 5.24 -21.10 19.94
CA MET A 454 5.32 -22.47 19.42
C MET A 454 4.45 -22.64 18.18
N LYS A 455 3.28 -21.98 18.12
CA LYS A 455 2.42 -21.96 16.92
C LYS A 455 3.05 -21.24 15.73
N LYS A 456 3.72 -20.11 15.99
CA LYS A 456 4.52 -19.41 14.97
C LYS A 456 5.67 -20.28 14.46
N LEU A 457 6.39 -20.94 15.36
CA LEU A 457 7.48 -21.85 15.01
C LEU A 457 7.00 -23.07 14.20
N GLU A 458 5.86 -23.66 14.54
CA GLU A 458 5.21 -24.72 13.74
C GLU A 458 4.98 -24.26 12.29
N ASN A 459 4.49 -23.02 12.10
CA ASN A 459 4.34 -22.43 10.77
C ASN A 459 5.69 -22.28 10.06
N CYS A 460 6.71 -21.72 10.72
CA CYS A 460 8.04 -21.53 10.13
C CYS A 460 8.68 -22.86 9.73
N ASN A 461 8.54 -23.91 10.54
CA ASN A 461 9.00 -25.26 10.19
C ASN A 461 8.29 -25.79 8.94
N TYR A 462 6.97 -25.58 8.85
CA TYR A 462 6.21 -25.96 7.66
C TYR A 462 6.62 -25.15 6.42
N ALA A 463 6.88 -23.86 6.56
CA ALA A 463 7.36 -23.02 5.46
C ALA A 463 8.73 -23.48 4.94
N VAL A 464 9.64 -23.90 5.82
CA VAL A 464 10.94 -24.48 5.43
C VAL A 464 10.76 -25.86 4.76
N GLU A 465 9.85 -26.69 5.26
CA GLU A 465 9.48 -27.98 4.64
C GLU A 465 9.00 -27.77 3.21
N LEU A 466 8.08 -26.84 2.96
CA LEU A 466 7.59 -26.49 1.62
C LEU A 466 8.73 -25.98 0.72
N GLY A 467 9.60 -25.13 1.26
CA GLY A 467 10.76 -24.61 0.53
C GLY A 467 11.70 -25.72 0.05
N LYS A 468 12.03 -26.68 0.92
CA LYS A 468 12.91 -27.81 0.60
C LYS A 468 12.22 -28.82 -0.33
N ASN A 469 11.00 -29.21 0.00
CA ASN A 469 10.37 -30.38 -0.60
C ASN A 469 9.55 -30.05 -1.84
N GLN A 470 8.86 -28.90 -1.86
CA GLN A 470 7.98 -28.50 -2.96
C GLN A 470 8.66 -27.49 -3.89
N ALA A 471 9.18 -26.40 -3.32
CA ALA A 471 9.85 -25.35 -4.11
C ALA A 471 11.24 -25.75 -4.62
N LYS A 472 11.84 -26.80 -4.01
CA LYS A 472 13.19 -27.33 -4.28
C LYS A 472 14.28 -26.26 -4.10
N PHE A 473 14.11 -25.39 -3.10
CA PHE A 473 15.11 -24.40 -2.71
C PHE A 473 16.29 -25.04 -2.00
N SER A 474 17.47 -24.45 -2.18
CA SER A 474 18.65 -24.80 -1.41
C SER A 474 18.59 -24.07 -0.08
N LEU A 475 18.05 -24.75 0.94
CA LEU A 475 17.86 -24.24 2.30
C LEU A 475 18.81 -24.94 3.28
N VAL A 476 20.06 -25.16 2.87
CA VAL A 476 21.10 -25.78 3.69
C VAL A 476 21.38 -24.87 4.90
N GLY A 477 21.27 -25.42 6.11
CA GLY A 477 21.45 -24.66 7.35
C GLY A 477 20.27 -23.77 7.74
N ILE A 478 19.19 -23.70 6.96
CA ILE A 478 17.99 -22.92 7.29
C ILE A 478 16.92 -23.84 7.88
N GLY A 479 16.51 -23.55 9.11
CA GLY A 479 15.43 -24.18 9.87
C GLY A 479 14.29 -23.20 10.18
N GLY A 480 13.18 -23.72 10.71
CA GLY A 480 12.04 -22.87 11.09
C GLY A 480 12.36 -21.94 12.28
N GLN A 481 13.28 -22.35 13.15
CA GLN A 481 13.76 -21.52 14.26
C GLN A 481 14.39 -20.21 13.74
N ASP A 482 15.23 -20.29 12.70
CA ASP A 482 15.91 -19.12 12.14
C ASP A 482 14.92 -18.07 11.63
N LEU A 483 13.82 -18.51 11.00
CA LEU A 483 12.76 -17.61 10.53
C LEU A 483 11.94 -17.06 11.71
N ASN A 484 11.60 -17.89 12.69
CA ASN A 484 10.81 -17.48 13.85
C ASN A 484 11.56 -16.48 14.75
N GLU A 485 12.87 -16.62 14.87
CA GLU A 485 13.75 -15.68 15.59
C GLU A 485 14.15 -14.45 14.74
N GLY A 486 13.81 -14.43 13.45
CA GLY A 486 14.12 -13.30 12.57
C GLY A 486 15.59 -13.20 12.19
N ASN A 487 16.31 -14.33 12.06
CA ASN A 487 17.71 -14.33 11.63
C ASN A 487 17.86 -13.62 10.27
N ARG A 488 18.61 -12.51 10.26
CA ARG A 488 18.68 -11.60 9.11
C ARG A 488 19.14 -12.30 7.83
N THR A 489 20.31 -12.93 7.90
CA THR A 489 20.97 -13.58 6.75
C THR A 489 20.13 -14.72 6.18
N LEU A 490 19.60 -15.59 7.05
CA LEU A 490 18.88 -16.79 6.62
C LEU A 490 17.48 -16.45 6.09
N THR A 491 16.81 -15.46 6.69
CA THR A 491 15.54 -14.94 6.18
C THR A 491 15.73 -14.33 4.79
N LEU A 492 16.72 -13.44 4.61
CA LEU A 492 17.02 -12.83 3.30
C LEU A 492 17.37 -13.88 2.24
N ALA A 493 18.09 -14.95 2.61
CA ALA A 493 18.40 -16.05 1.69
C ALA A 493 17.14 -16.79 1.17
N LEU A 494 16.13 -16.97 2.01
CA LEU A 494 14.84 -17.54 1.60
C LEU A 494 14.05 -16.56 0.73
N ILE A 495 13.95 -15.30 1.13
CA ILE A 495 13.21 -14.27 0.38
C ILE A 495 13.80 -14.05 -1.01
N TRP A 496 15.13 -14.06 -1.13
CA TRP A 496 15.79 -14.03 -2.43
C TRP A 496 15.39 -15.21 -3.34
N GLN A 497 15.35 -16.43 -2.81
CA GLN A 497 14.95 -17.60 -3.59
C GLN A 497 13.48 -17.52 -4.04
N LEU A 498 12.60 -16.97 -3.20
CA LEU A 498 11.20 -16.69 -3.55
C LEU A 498 11.11 -15.66 -4.68
N MET A 499 11.79 -14.52 -4.56
CA MET A 499 11.78 -13.46 -5.59
C MET A 499 12.37 -13.95 -6.91
N ARG A 500 13.46 -14.72 -6.85
CA ARG A 500 14.08 -15.34 -8.02
C ARG A 500 13.12 -16.31 -8.70
N ARG A 501 12.48 -17.22 -7.95
CA ARG A 501 11.49 -18.15 -8.51
C ARG A 501 10.31 -17.41 -9.13
N TYR A 502 9.79 -16.39 -8.45
CA TYR A 502 8.71 -15.55 -8.96
C TYR A 502 9.06 -14.92 -10.31
N THR A 503 10.26 -14.34 -10.41
CA THR A 503 10.76 -13.70 -11.63
C THR A 503 10.86 -14.71 -12.78
N LEU A 504 11.43 -15.89 -12.51
CA LEU A 504 11.56 -16.95 -13.52
C LEU A 504 10.19 -17.49 -13.95
N ASN A 505 9.25 -17.71 -13.03
CA ASN A 505 7.90 -18.17 -13.37
C ASN A 505 7.19 -17.23 -14.35
N ILE A 506 7.36 -15.91 -14.19
CA ILE A 506 6.81 -14.92 -15.14
C ILE A 506 7.41 -15.11 -16.54
N LEU A 507 8.72 -15.33 -16.64
CA LEU A 507 9.36 -15.57 -17.93
C LEU A 507 8.94 -16.91 -18.54
N GLU A 508 8.82 -17.96 -17.73
CA GLU A 508 8.33 -19.27 -18.18
C GLU A 508 6.90 -19.17 -18.72
N GLU A 509 6.01 -18.43 -18.04
CA GLU A 509 4.64 -18.20 -18.53
C GLU A 509 4.60 -17.47 -19.87
N ILE A 510 5.42 -16.43 -20.04
CA ILE A 510 5.50 -15.66 -21.29
C ILE A 510 6.13 -16.51 -22.40
N GLY A 511 7.11 -17.35 -22.07
CA GLY A 511 7.80 -18.26 -22.99
C GLY A 511 7.06 -19.57 -23.28
N GLY A 512 5.76 -19.68 -22.99
CA GLY A 512 4.96 -20.87 -23.28
C GLY A 512 5.30 -22.10 -22.43
N GLY A 513 5.84 -21.90 -21.22
CA GLY A 513 6.18 -22.94 -20.24
C GLY A 513 7.61 -23.48 -20.34
N GLN A 514 8.45 -22.92 -21.23
CA GLN A 514 9.86 -23.31 -21.30
C GLN A 514 10.61 -22.82 -20.06
N LYS A 515 11.35 -23.72 -19.42
CA LYS A 515 12.18 -23.38 -18.24
C LYS A 515 13.23 -22.34 -18.61
N VAL A 516 13.29 -21.27 -17.83
CA VAL A 516 14.26 -20.19 -18.01
C VAL A 516 15.34 -20.26 -16.93
N ASN A 517 16.59 -20.12 -17.34
CA ASN A 517 17.75 -20.02 -16.46
C ASN A 517 18.59 -18.78 -16.81
N ASP A 518 19.64 -18.54 -16.04
CA ASP A 518 20.48 -17.34 -16.15
C ASP A 518 21.15 -17.25 -17.53
N ASP A 519 21.62 -18.38 -18.08
CA ASP A 519 22.27 -18.43 -19.39
C ASP A 519 21.29 -18.08 -20.53
N ILE A 520 20.04 -18.53 -20.45
CA ILE A 520 18.99 -18.20 -21.42
C ILE A 520 18.75 -16.68 -21.44
N ILE A 521 18.70 -16.04 -20.26
CA ILE A 521 18.50 -14.60 -20.16
C ILE A 521 19.70 -13.85 -20.77
N VAL A 522 20.93 -14.23 -20.42
CA VAL A 522 22.15 -13.59 -20.96
C VAL A 522 22.24 -13.75 -22.48
N ASN A 523 21.94 -14.94 -23.00
CA ASN A 523 21.92 -15.19 -24.43
C ASN A 523 20.86 -14.35 -25.15
N TRP A 524 19.64 -14.30 -24.61
CA TRP A 524 18.56 -13.49 -25.16
C TRP A 524 18.93 -12.01 -25.19
N VAL A 525 19.54 -11.49 -24.11
CA VAL A 525 20.01 -10.09 -24.05
C VAL A 525 21.00 -9.80 -25.16
N ASN A 526 22.04 -10.63 -25.30
CA ASN A 526 23.09 -10.42 -26.30
C ASN A 526 22.58 -10.60 -27.74
N GLU A 527 21.66 -11.54 -27.97
CA GLU A 527 21.00 -11.73 -29.26
C GLU A 527 20.16 -10.50 -29.65
N THR A 528 19.32 -10.01 -28.73
CA THR A 528 18.48 -8.83 -28.94
C THR A 528 19.34 -7.59 -29.23
N LEU A 529 20.42 -7.39 -28.46
CA LEU A 529 21.36 -6.28 -28.69
C LEU A 529 22.04 -6.37 -30.06
N ARG A 530 22.48 -7.57 -30.46
CA ARG A 530 23.14 -7.82 -31.75
C ARG A 530 22.18 -7.57 -32.92
N GLU A 531 20.95 -8.06 -32.84
CA GLU A 531 19.91 -7.85 -33.86
C GLU A 531 19.54 -6.38 -34.03
N ALA A 532 19.49 -5.64 -32.91
CA ALA A 532 19.31 -4.19 -32.90
C ALA A 532 20.57 -3.39 -33.26
N LYS A 533 21.68 -4.06 -33.61
CA LYS A 533 22.97 -3.45 -33.98
C LYS A 533 23.55 -2.54 -32.89
N LYS A 534 23.31 -2.88 -31.62
CA LYS A 534 23.91 -2.21 -30.47
C LYS A 534 25.33 -2.73 -30.25
N SER A 535 26.22 -1.86 -29.76
CA SER A 535 27.61 -2.20 -29.46
C SER A 535 27.80 -2.87 -28.10
N SER A 536 26.85 -2.69 -27.19
CA SER A 536 26.90 -3.29 -25.85
C SER A 536 26.64 -4.79 -25.88
N SER A 537 27.24 -5.49 -24.93
CA SER A 537 27.01 -6.91 -24.64
C SER A 537 27.34 -7.18 -23.17
N ILE A 538 26.83 -8.28 -22.62
CA ILE A 538 27.16 -8.74 -21.27
C ILE A 538 27.69 -10.18 -21.29
N SER A 539 28.72 -10.45 -20.51
CA SER A 539 29.28 -11.80 -20.32
C SER A 539 28.55 -12.59 -19.23
N SER A 540 28.01 -11.90 -18.23
CA SER A 540 27.22 -12.46 -17.14
C SER A 540 26.52 -11.32 -16.39
N PHE A 541 25.70 -11.63 -15.38
CA PHE A 541 25.15 -10.61 -14.47
C PHE A 541 26.19 -9.94 -13.55
N LYS A 542 27.46 -10.36 -13.62
CA LYS A 542 28.60 -9.73 -12.94
C LYS A 542 29.48 -8.91 -13.89
N ASP A 543 29.06 -8.73 -15.15
CA ASP A 543 29.86 -8.00 -16.12
C ASP A 543 30.07 -6.54 -15.68
N PRO A 544 31.32 -6.07 -15.48
CA PRO A 544 31.60 -4.72 -15.02
C PRO A 544 31.03 -3.61 -15.90
N LYS A 545 30.79 -3.88 -17.19
CA LYS A 545 30.19 -2.90 -18.12
C LYS A 545 28.79 -2.48 -17.71
N ILE A 546 28.08 -3.33 -16.96
CA ILE A 546 26.72 -3.04 -16.45
C ILE A 546 26.73 -1.81 -15.52
N SER A 547 27.84 -1.54 -14.83
CA SER A 547 28.00 -0.36 -13.95
C SER A 547 27.77 0.98 -14.68
N THR A 548 27.93 1.02 -16.00
CA THR A 548 27.68 2.20 -16.84
C THR A 548 26.20 2.41 -17.18
N SER A 549 25.36 1.40 -16.91
CA SER A 549 23.98 1.23 -17.38
C SER A 549 23.79 1.15 -18.91
N LEU A 550 24.86 1.28 -19.72
CA LEU A 550 24.76 1.26 -21.19
C LEU A 550 24.17 -0.04 -21.74
N PRO A 551 24.54 -1.26 -21.26
CA PRO A 551 23.89 -2.47 -21.74
C PRO A 551 22.39 -2.53 -21.43
N VAL A 552 21.95 -1.95 -20.31
CA VAL A 552 20.53 -1.87 -19.93
C VAL A 552 19.79 -0.88 -20.82
N LEU A 553 20.38 0.30 -21.06
CA LEU A 553 19.81 1.35 -21.90
C LEU A 553 19.73 0.91 -23.36
N ASP A 554 20.79 0.32 -23.90
CA ASP A 554 20.80 -0.24 -25.26
C ASP A 554 19.76 -1.34 -25.43
N LEU A 555 19.53 -2.16 -24.40
CA LEU A 555 18.51 -3.20 -24.42
C LEU A 555 17.10 -2.61 -24.38
N ILE A 556 16.87 -1.56 -23.57
CA ILE A 556 15.59 -0.83 -23.57
C ILE A 556 15.31 -0.26 -24.97
N ASP A 557 16.29 0.36 -25.61
CA ASP A 557 16.15 0.88 -26.96
C ASP A 557 15.99 -0.24 -28.00
N ALA A 558 16.65 -1.38 -27.84
CA ALA A 558 16.43 -2.55 -28.69
C ALA A 558 14.99 -3.09 -28.57
N ILE A 559 14.45 -3.12 -27.34
CA ILE A 559 13.06 -3.55 -27.08
C ILE A 559 12.07 -2.51 -27.60
N GLN A 560 12.33 -1.21 -27.42
CA GLN A 560 11.47 -0.12 -27.88
C GLN A 560 12.34 0.95 -28.59
N PRO A 561 12.55 0.81 -29.92
CA PRO A 561 13.42 1.70 -30.68
C PRO A 561 13.04 3.17 -30.57
N GLY A 562 14.03 4.03 -30.31
CA GLY A 562 13.87 5.47 -30.16
C GLY A 562 13.33 5.91 -28.80
N SER A 563 13.24 5.00 -27.82
CA SER A 563 12.78 5.34 -26.47
C SER A 563 13.86 6.02 -25.62
N ILE A 564 15.13 5.75 -25.90
CA ILE A 564 16.27 6.31 -25.17
C ILE A 564 16.76 7.59 -25.84
N ASN A 565 16.80 8.68 -25.07
CA ASN A 565 17.48 9.89 -25.50
C ASN A 565 18.94 9.86 -25.03
N TYR A 566 19.83 9.43 -25.91
CA TYR A 566 21.27 9.32 -25.62
C TYR A 566 21.96 10.66 -25.37
N ASP A 567 21.39 11.79 -25.82
CA ASP A 567 21.95 13.12 -25.57
C ASP A 567 21.88 13.51 -24.08
N LEU A 568 21.03 12.84 -23.30
CA LEU A 568 20.91 13.03 -21.85
C LEU A 568 21.92 12.21 -21.05
N LEU A 569 22.72 11.39 -21.73
CA LEU A 569 23.62 10.41 -21.12
C LEU A 569 25.07 10.78 -21.38
N LYS A 570 25.91 10.54 -20.37
CA LYS A 570 27.34 10.46 -20.59
C LYS A 570 27.68 9.00 -20.88
N THR A 571 28.50 8.75 -21.90
CA THR A 571 28.82 7.38 -22.37
C THR A 571 30.28 6.99 -22.15
N GLU A 572 31.18 7.97 -21.99
CA GLU A 572 32.63 7.76 -21.87
C GLU A 572 33.17 8.37 -20.58
N ASN A 573 34.26 7.79 -20.04
CA ASN A 573 34.98 8.30 -18.88
C ASN A 573 34.07 8.63 -17.68
N LEU A 574 33.21 7.68 -17.32
CA LEU A 574 32.20 7.84 -16.27
C LEU A 574 32.80 7.74 -14.87
N ASN A 575 32.61 8.77 -14.06
CA ASN A 575 32.75 8.69 -12.60
C ASN A 575 31.51 8.06 -11.97
N ASP A 576 31.53 7.83 -10.65
CA ASP A 576 30.44 7.11 -9.98
C ASP A 576 29.13 7.91 -9.92
N ASP A 577 29.18 9.24 -9.84
CA ASP A 577 27.99 10.10 -9.92
C ASP A 577 27.34 10.05 -11.31
N GLU A 578 28.15 10.00 -12.37
CA GLU A 578 27.68 9.89 -13.75
C GLU A 578 27.09 8.52 -14.04
N LYS A 579 27.69 7.45 -13.49
CA LYS A 579 27.10 6.10 -13.52
C LYS A 579 25.75 6.08 -12.79
N LEU A 580 25.67 6.70 -11.62
CA LEU A 580 24.42 6.79 -10.85
C LEU A 580 23.34 7.56 -11.60
N ASN A 581 23.70 8.67 -12.24
CA ASN A 581 22.79 9.45 -13.08
C ASN A 581 22.30 8.67 -14.30
N ASN A 582 23.14 7.86 -14.94
CA ASN A 582 22.73 6.94 -16.00
C ASN A 582 21.80 5.84 -15.45
N ALA A 583 22.09 5.31 -14.27
CA ALA A 583 21.29 4.25 -13.64
C ALA A 583 19.89 4.74 -13.23
N LYS A 584 19.77 5.96 -12.67
CA LYS A 584 18.48 6.61 -12.38
C LYS A 584 17.59 6.69 -13.63
N TYR A 585 18.18 7.10 -14.75
CA TYR A 585 17.50 7.15 -16.04
C TYR A 585 17.13 5.75 -16.54
N ALA A 586 18.05 4.78 -16.48
CA ALA A 586 17.84 3.41 -16.97
C ALA A 586 16.70 2.70 -16.23
N ILE A 587 16.68 2.75 -14.90
CA ILE A 587 15.62 2.15 -14.08
C ILE A 587 14.26 2.78 -14.41
N SER A 588 14.20 4.10 -14.51
CA SER A 588 12.96 4.81 -14.84
C SER A 588 12.50 4.50 -16.27
N MET A 589 13.42 4.42 -17.24
CA MET A 589 13.09 4.03 -18.61
C MET A 589 12.61 2.58 -18.72
N ALA A 590 13.20 1.65 -17.98
CA ALA A 590 12.71 0.27 -17.91
C ALA A 590 11.25 0.23 -17.42
N ARG A 591 10.93 0.99 -16.36
CA ARG A 591 9.56 1.13 -15.84
C ARG A 591 8.63 1.79 -16.86
N LYS A 592 9.08 2.84 -17.55
CA LYS A 592 8.32 3.57 -18.59
C LYS A 592 7.88 2.67 -19.75
N ILE A 593 8.77 1.80 -20.24
CA ILE A 593 8.41 0.84 -21.30
C ILE A 593 7.55 -0.33 -20.81
N GLY A 594 7.32 -0.44 -19.49
CA GLY A 594 6.43 -1.42 -18.87
C GLY A 594 7.13 -2.59 -18.18
N ALA A 595 8.44 -2.54 -17.95
CA ALA A 595 9.15 -3.57 -17.17
C ALA A 595 9.00 -3.31 -15.66
N ARG A 596 8.63 -4.35 -14.90
CA ARG A 596 8.40 -4.27 -13.44
C ARG A 596 9.71 -4.38 -12.64
N VAL A 597 10.52 -3.34 -12.69
CA VAL A 597 11.86 -3.32 -12.08
C VAL A 597 11.81 -2.79 -10.64
N TYR A 598 12.19 -3.66 -9.69
CA TYR A 598 12.35 -3.32 -8.26
C TYR A 598 13.77 -2.89 -7.90
N ALA A 599 14.76 -3.21 -8.74
CA ALA A 599 16.15 -2.82 -8.52
C ALA A 599 16.29 -1.29 -8.43
N LEU A 600 17.25 -0.87 -7.62
CA LEU A 600 17.61 0.52 -7.43
C LEU A 600 18.75 0.92 -8.36
N PRO A 601 18.93 2.22 -8.65
CA PRO A 601 20.04 2.71 -9.47
C PRO A 601 21.40 2.20 -8.99
N GLU A 602 21.62 2.17 -7.67
CA GLU A 602 22.88 1.74 -7.08
C GLU A 602 23.17 0.26 -7.33
N ASP A 603 22.15 -0.59 -7.48
CA ASP A 603 22.33 -2.01 -7.80
C ASP A 603 22.98 -2.22 -9.17
N LEU A 604 22.72 -1.30 -10.12
CA LEU A 604 23.39 -1.33 -11.43
C LEU A 604 24.83 -0.84 -11.31
N VAL A 605 25.05 0.29 -10.61
CA VAL A 605 26.39 0.89 -10.42
C VAL A 605 27.35 -0.10 -9.76
N GLU A 606 26.89 -0.79 -8.72
CA GLU A 606 27.67 -1.80 -7.98
C GLU A 606 27.67 -3.18 -8.63
N VAL A 607 26.89 -3.37 -9.72
CA VAL A 607 26.73 -4.65 -10.41
C VAL A 607 26.30 -5.76 -9.46
N ASN A 608 25.26 -5.50 -8.65
CA ASN A 608 24.69 -6.50 -7.76
C ASN A 608 24.06 -7.63 -8.59
N PRO A 609 24.66 -8.84 -8.63
CA PRO A 609 24.26 -9.87 -9.59
C PRO A 609 22.84 -10.37 -9.40
N LYS A 610 22.32 -10.34 -8.16
CA LYS A 610 20.95 -10.72 -7.86
C LYS A 610 19.98 -9.75 -8.54
N MET A 611 20.20 -8.47 -8.30
CA MET A 611 19.31 -7.40 -8.75
C MET A 611 19.45 -7.16 -10.24
N VAL A 612 20.67 -7.18 -10.77
CA VAL A 612 20.96 -7.10 -12.21
C VAL A 612 20.26 -8.21 -12.99
N MET A 613 20.26 -9.46 -12.49
CA MET A 613 19.49 -10.54 -13.11
C MET A 613 18.01 -10.18 -13.21
N THR A 614 17.40 -9.63 -12.14
CA THR A 614 15.98 -9.26 -12.18
C THR A 614 15.68 -8.13 -13.18
N VAL A 615 16.60 -7.18 -13.38
CA VAL A 615 16.46 -6.10 -14.38
C VAL A 615 16.38 -6.70 -15.78
N PHE A 616 17.36 -7.53 -16.15
CA PHE A 616 17.39 -8.17 -17.46
C PHE A 616 16.22 -9.14 -17.67
N ALA A 617 15.83 -9.89 -16.64
CA ALA A 617 14.66 -10.75 -16.68
C ALA A 617 13.36 -9.96 -16.92
N CYS A 618 13.17 -8.83 -16.24
CA CYS A 618 12.00 -7.98 -16.44
C CYS A 618 11.95 -7.36 -17.84
N LEU A 619 13.12 -6.95 -18.37
CA LEU A 619 13.25 -6.46 -19.74
C LEU A 619 12.98 -7.57 -20.76
N MET A 620 13.48 -8.79 -20.54
CA MET A 620 13.16 -9.96 -21.35
C MET A 620 11.67 -10.26 -21.37
N GLY A 621 11.01 -10.27 -20.21
CA GLY A 621 9.57 -10.45 -20.12
C GLY A 621 8.78 -9.39 -20.88
N LYS A 622 9.28 -8.14 -20.91
CA LYS A 622 8.67 -7.07 -21.72
C LYS A 622 8.94 -7.26 -23.22
N GLY A 623 10.16 -7.64 -23.60
CA GLY A 623 10.55 -7.87 -24.99
C GLY A 623 9.83 -9.04 -25.65
N MET A 624 9.64 -10.14 -24.92
CA MET A 624 8.96 -11.34 -25.44
C MET A 624 7.46 -11.14 -25.66
N LYS A 625 6.79 -10.26 -24.90
CA LYS A 625 5.37 -9.92 -25.10
C LYS A 625 5.07 -9.16 -26.41
N ARG A 626 6.10 -8.77 -27.18
CA ARG A 626 5.93 -8.09 -28.48
C ARG A 626 5.66 -9.05 -29.65
N VAL A 627 5.87 -10.35 -29.46
CA VAL A 627 5.52 -11.41 -30.44
C VAL A 627 4.11 -11.90 -30.14
#